data_AF-A0A5S4V3P3-F1
#
_entry.id   AF-A0A5S4V3P3-F1
#
_cell.length_a   1.000
_cell.length_b   1.000
_cell.length_c   1.000
_cell.angle_alpha   90.00
_cell.angle_beta   90.00
_cell.angle_gamma   90.00
#
_symmetry.space_group_name_H-M   'P 1'
#
loop_
_entity.id
_entity.type
_entity.pdbx_description
1 polymer ?
#
loop_
_entity_poly.entity_id
_entity_poly.type
_entity_poly.pdbx_seq_one_letter_code
_entity_poly.pdbx_strand_id
1 'polypeptide(L)'
;MYTKRVVFRAIAGVALTATLTGGTAWMAGASDAGGLDPVGASASMVMSEVLAAEASRVSNAVTATVAGATAPAAGPDHCEDWNLTADYRERPDRSTAEATAFDLVFTNVGSRPCSFDGWPGLVAEDADGATLTWALASGPTSTLAVLPPNGGQAVAEGSAAVPSAVGCAAATSDRLRAYISSDGAAGGIVDDARVAVCTDGTWSLWLGPLVALHGAPGEVTAPEEPAPLPAKCQDEQLTLEFVSRPDLSVVGASGFELVFTNATDTPCSIWGWPGLVVEAADDTRIGWSWAVGDDMGEPFVLAHGDAAVVLGTAPDPAAWGCEAVKADHLRAYVTSDGAGPGVVGAAPIPVCADGSTVLEIGAFAAA
;
A
#
# COMPACT_ATOMS: atom_id res chain seq x y z
N MET A 1 7.02 -15.07 37.29
CA MET A 1 5.66 -15.42 36.85
C MET A 1 4.74 -14.24 37.14
N TYR A 2 4.47 -13.43 36.12
CA TYR A 2 3.43 -12.40 36.16
C TYR A 2 2.74 -12.40 34.80
N THR A 3 1.48 -12.84 34.79
CA THR A 3 0.63 -12.93 33.61
C THR A 3 -0.14 -11.61 33.50
N LYS A 4 0.16 -10.77 32.49
CA LYS A 4 -0.69 -9.63 32.14
C LYS A 4 -1.71 -10.06 31.10
N ARG A 5 -3.00 -9.95 31.47
CA ARG A 5 -4.15 -10.16 30.57
C ARG A 5 -4.33 -8.90 29.73
N VAL A 6 -4.27 -9.03 28.41
CA VAL A 6 -4.69 -8.01 27.46
C VAL A 6 -6.16 -8.27 27.13
N VAL A 7 -7.00 -7.25 27.31
CA VAL A 7 -8.43 -7.28 26.98
C VAL A 7 -8.59 -6.66 25.60
N PHE A 8 -8.98 -7.47 24.62
CA PHE A 8 -9.45 -6.99 23.31
C PHE A 8 -10.94 -6.67 23.40
N ARG A 9 -11.34 -5.45 22.98
CA ARG A 9 -12.74 -5.13 22.67
C ARG A 9 -12.88 -5.01 21.15
N ALA A 10 -13.63 -5.94 20.58
CA ALA A 10 -14.05 -5.92 19.18
C ALA A 10 -15.15 -4.87 18.97
N ILE A 11 -15.04 -4.08 17.91
CA ILE A 11 -16.12 -3.21 17.41
C ILE A 11 -16.81 -3.99 16.28
N ALA A 12 -18.11 -4.27 16.47
CA ALA A 12 -18.95 -4.99 15.52
C ALA A 12 -19.38 -4.07 14.37
N GLY A 13 -19.10 -4.49 13.13
CA GLY A 13 -19.64 -3.88 11.92
C GLY A 13 -21.10 -4.29 11.70
N VAL A 14 -21.97 -3.30 11.48
CA VAL A 14 -23.39 -3.48 11.16
C VAL A 14 -23.53 -3.69 9.64
N ALA A 15 -23.98 -4.88 9.25
CA ALA A 15 -24.39 -5.18 7.88
C ALA A 15 -25.86 -4.75 7.67
N LEU A 16 -26.11 -3.89 6.68
CA LEU A 16 -27.44 -3.44 6.29
C LEU A 16 -28.00 -4.36 5.18
N THR A 17 -28.87 -5.29 5.53
CA THR A 17 -29.64 -6.09 4.57
C THR A 17 -30.95 -5.38 4.22
N ALA A 18 -31.09 -4.92 2.98
CA ALA A 18 -32.35 -4.40 2.44
C ALA A 18 -33.21 -5.58 1.95
N THR A 19 -34.32 -5.88 2.64
CA THR A 19 -35.37 -6.77 2.15
C THR A 19 -36.52 -5.96 1.58
N LEU A 20 -36.64 -5.96 0.25
CA LEU A 20 -37.82 -5.50 -0.49
C LEU A 20 -38.90 -6.59 -0.47
N THR A 21 -39.99 -6.37 0.27
CA THR A 21 -41.24 -7.11 0.08
C THR A 21 -42.37 -6.12 -0.17
N GLY A 22 -42.77 -6.02 -1.44
CA GLY A 22 -44.03 -5.42 -1.84
C GLY A 22 -45.20 -6.37 -1.54
N GLY A 23 -46.36 -5.81 -1.21
CA GLY A 23 -47.58 -6.60 -0.99
C GLY A 23 -48.71 -5.79 -0.37
N THR A 24 -49.59 -5.33 -1.24
CA THR A 24 -50.82 -4.57 -0.99
C THR A 24 -51.81 -5.24 -0.04
N ALA A 25 -52.49 -4.46 0.82
CA ALA A 25 -53.79 -4.84 1.38
C ALA A 25 -54.74 -3.64 1.44
N TRP A 26 -55.96 -3.88 0.98
CA TRP A 26 -57.07 -2.96 0.79
C TRP A 26 -57.87 -2.66 2.07
N MET A 27 -58.43 -1.43 2.10
CA MET A 27 -59.68 -0.92 2.69
C MET A 27 -60.37 -1.64 3.88
N ALA A 28 -60.73 -0.86 4.92
CA ALA A 28 -62.08 -0.29 5.10
C ALA A 28 -62.28 0.27 6.53
N GLY A 29 -63.02 1.39 6.66
CA GLY A 29 -63.63 1.79 7.94
C GLY A 29 -63.76 3.30 8.16
N ALA A 30 -64.79 3.91 7.56
CA ALA A 30 -65.25 5.27 7.89
C ALA A 30 -66.24 5.24 9.07
N SER A 31 -66.18 6.24 9.95
CA SER A 31 -67.30 6.74 10.76
C SER A 31 -67.02 8.19 11.16
N ASP A 32 -67.91 9.08 10.75
CA ASP A 32 -67.95 10.53 11.02
C ASP A 32 -68.00 10.91 12.51
N ALA A 33 -67.42 12.06 12.84
CA ALA A 33 -68.14 13.18 13.46
C ALA A 33 -67.26 14.42 13.73
N GLY A 34 -67.74 15.60 13.30
CA GLY A 34 -67.55 16.88 14.00
C GLY A 34 -66.38 17.74 13.53
N GLY A 35 -66.67 18.73 12.67
CA GLY A 35 -65.68 19.57 11.99
C GLY A 35 -65.16 20.78 12.76
N LEU A 36 -64.00 21.26 12.29
CA LEU A 36 -63.50 22.63 12.26
C LEU A 36 -62.49 22.70 11.10
N ASP A 37 -62.61 23.67 10.19
CA ASP A 37 -61.66 23.96 9.10
C ASP A 37 -61.40 25.48 9.10
N PRO A 38 -60.36 26.04 8.42
CA PRO A 38 -59.07 25.46 8.02
C PRO A 38 -57.89 26.46 8.19
N VAL A 39 -56.67 26.04 8.59
CA VAL A 39 -55.45 26.85 8.30
C VAL A 39 -54.19 25.98 8.18
N GLY A 40 -53.58 25.98 6.98
CA GLY A 40 -52.12 26.02 6.84
C GLY A 40 -51.35 24.71 6.61
N ALA A 41 -51.48 24.10 5.42
CA ALA A 41 -50.50 23.14 4.91
C ALA A 41 -50.12 23.50 3.46
N SER A 42 -49.19 24.44 3.27
CA SER A 42 -48.64 24.78 1.94
C SER A 42 -47.24 25.39 2.05
N ALA A 43 -46.33 24.75 2.80
CA ALA A 43 -44.92 25.12 2.83
C ALA A 43 -43.95 23.93 2.64
N SER A 44 -44.43 22.68 2.72
CA SER A 44 -43.54 21.51 2.73
C SER A 44 -43.31 20.83 1.36
N MET A 45 -44.07 21.19 0.32
CA MET A 45 -43.86 20.62 -1.03
C MET A 45 -42.92 21.45 -1.92
N VAL A 46 -42.80 22.76 -1.68
CA VAL A 46 -42.01 23.64 -2.55
C VAL A 46 -40.50 23.50 -2.29
N MET A 47 -40.07 23.15 -1.08
CA MET A 47 -38.64 22.94 -0.77
C MET A 47 -38.09 21.63 -1.34
N SER A 48 -38.93 20.59 -1.51
CA SER A 48 -38.47 19.31 -2.07
C SER A 48 -38.19 19.38 -3.58
N GLU A 49 -38.91 20.24 -4.32
CA GLU A 49 -38.67 20.41 -5.76
C GLU A 49 -37.44 21.31 -6.05
N VAL A 50 -37.15 22.30 -5.19
CA VAL A 50 -35.97 23.16 -5.34
C VAL A 50 -34.67 22.40 -5.05
N LEU A 51 -34.65 21.56 -4.00
CA LEU A 51 -33.49 20.73 -3.66
C LEU A 51 -33.21 19.62 -4.68
N ALA A 52 -34.25 19.05 -5.30
CA ALA A 52 -34.10 18.07 -6.38
C ALA A 52 -33.56 18.70 -7.68
N ALA A 53 -33.94 19.95 -7.97
CA ALA A 53 -33.46 20.68 -9.15
C ALA A 53 -32.00 21.15 -9.02
N GLU A 54 -31.56 21.54 -7.82
CA GLU A 54 -30.15 21.88 -7.56
C GLU A 54 -29.23 20.65 -7.55
N ALA A 55 -29.67 19.52 -6.97
CA ALA A 55 -28.93 18.26 -7.06
C ALA A 55 -28.74 17.79 -8.51
N SER A 56 -29.74 18.00 -9.37
CA SER A 56 -29.66 17.64 -10.80
C SER A 56 -28.75 18.58 -11.60
N ARG A 57 -28.69 19.89 -11.25
CA ARG A 57 -27.72 20.83 -11.86
C ARG A 57 -26.28 20.59 -11.40
N VAL A 58 -26.06 20.22 -10.14
CA VAL A 58 -24.73 19.89 -9.62
C VAL A 58 -24.22 18.58 -10.26
N SER A 59 -25.07 17.56 -10.42
CA SER A 59 -24.70 16.33 -11.15
C SER A 59 -24.33 16.61 -12.61
N ASN A 60 -25.06 17.46 -13.32
CA ASN A 60 -24.75 17.77 -14.73
C ASN A 60 -23.51 18.68 -14.87
N ALA A 61 -23.23 19.56 -13.91
CA ALA A 61 -22.00 20.36 -13.89
C ALA A 61 -20.75 19.50 -13.55
N VAL A 62 -20.89 18.53 -12.65
CA VAL A 62 -19.82 17.57 -12.34
C VAL A 62 -19.56 16.64 -13.54
N THR A 63 -20.61 16.22 -14.26
CA THR A 63 -20.45 15.39 -15.46
C THR A 63 -19.84 16.16 -16.64
N ALA A 64 -20.12 17.46 -16.77
CA ALA A 64 -19.55 18.29 -17.84
C ALA A 64 -18.11 18.74 -17.57
N THR A 65 -17.68 18.84 -16.30
CA THR A 65 -16.31 19.27 -15.95
C THR A 65 -15.30 18.12 -15.97
N VAL A 66 -15.77 16.86 -15.88
CA VAL A 66 -14.93 15.66 -16.04
C VAL A 66 -14.65 15.31 -17.51
N ALA A 67 -15.38 15.88 -18.47
CA ALA A 67 -15.15 15.66 -19.90
C ALA A 67 -13.90 16.37 -20.47
N GLY A 68 -13.15 17.10 -19.63
CA GLY A 68 -11.92 17.81 -20.01
C GLY A 68 -10.65 17.34 -19.30
N ALA A 69 -10.73 16.36 -18.39
CA ALA A 69 -9.55 15.70 -17.87
C ALA A 69 -9.12 14.65 -18.89
N THR A 70 -8.00 14.86 -19.57
CA THR A 70 -7.28 13.77 -20.24
C THR A 70 -7.12 12.64 -19.23
N ALA A 71 -7.82 11.54 -19.46
CA ALA A 71 -7.61 10.30 -18.71
C ALA A 71 -6.10 10.01 -18.75
N PRO A 72 -5.47 9.63 -17.62
CA PRO A 72 -4.13 9.06 -17.69
C PRO A 72 -4.21 7.94 -18.72
N ALA A 73 -3.28 7.91 -19.67
CA ALA A 73 -3.25 6.86 -20.68
C ALA A 73 -3.35 5.52 -19.94
N ALA A 74 -4.43 4.78 -20.18
CA ALA A 74 -4.60 3.47 -19.57
C ALA A 74 -3.35 2.65 -19.95
N GLY A 75 -2.63 2.17 -18.93
CA GLY A 75 -1.51 1.28 -19.13
C GLY A 75 -1.94 0.02 -19.89
N PRO A 76 -0.99 -0.85 -20.26
CA PRO A 76 -1.32 -2.15 -20.86
C PRO A 76 -2.32 -2.92 -19.98
N ASP A 77 -3.15 -3.75 -20.61
CA ASP A 77 -4.04 -4.65 -19.88
C ASP A 77 -3.22 -5.64 -19.02
N HIS A 78 -3.83 -6.20 -17.97
CA HIS A 78 -3.19 -7.22 -17.14
C HIS A 78 -2.75 -8.42 -17.99
N CYS A 79 -1.58 -8.99 -17.69
CA CYS A 79 -1.13 -10.21 -18.36
C CYS A 79 -2.02 -11.39 -17.93
N GLU A 80 -2.61 -12.05 -18.91
CA GLU A 80 -3.38 -13.28 -18.71
C GLU A 80 -2.50 -14.50 -18.99
N ASP A 81 -2.70 -15.59 -18.25
CA ASP A 81 -1.91 -16.83 -18.40
C ASP A 81 -1.84 -17.33 -19.85
N TRP A 82 -2.94 -17.24 -20.60
CA TRP A 82 -3.02 -17.71 -21.99
C TRP A 82 -2.20 -16.87 -22.98
N ASN A 83 -1.76 -15.67 -22.59
CA ASN A 83 -0.88 -14.81 -23.38
C ASN A 83 0.60 -15.10 -23.14
N LEU A 84 0.93 -15.99 -22.22
CA LEU A 84 2.30 -16.22 -21.77
C LEU A 84 2.73 -17.67 -22.00
N THR A 85 4.02 -17.84 -22.30
CA THR A 85 4.72 -19.12 -22.16
C THR A 85 5.79 -18.98 -21.08
N ALA A 86 6.04 -20.03 -20.31
CA ALA A 86 7.12 -20.06 -19.32
C ALA A 86 8.27 -20.95 -19.83
N ASP A 87 9.49 -20.60 -19.43
CA ASP A 87 10.72 -21.34 -19.69
C ASP A 87 11.54 -21.38 -18.39
N TYR A 88 11.73 -22.56 -17.84
CA TYR A 88 12.58 -22.77 -16.66
C TYR A 88 14.06 -22.80 -17.03
N ARG A 89 14.87 -22.03 -16.31
CA ARG A 89 16.33 -21.98 -16.49
C ARG A 89 17.04 -22.18 -15.18
N GLU A 90 17.85 -23.24 -15.09
CA GLU A 90 18.72 -23.43 -13.93
C GLU A 90 19.75 -22.30 -13.82
N ARG A 91 20.02 -21.87 -12.59
CA ARG A 91 21.03 -20.85 -12.25
C ARG A 91 22.08 -21.45 -11.32
N PRO A 92 22.91 -22.40 -11.81
CA PRO A 92 23.91 -23.08 -10.98
C PRO A 92 24.94 -22.12 -10.37
N ASP A 93 25.12 -20.94 -10.96
CA ASP A 93 25.93 -19.84 -10.45
C ASP A 93 25.40 -19.26 -9.12
N ARG A 94 24.10 -19.40 -8.85
CA ARG A 94 23.41 -18.89 -7.65
C ARG A 94 23.00 -20.00 -6.68
N SER A 95 23.16 -21.26 -7.06
CA SER A 95 22.86 -22.42 -6.22
C SER A 95 23.88 -22.58 -5.09
N THR A 96 23.41 -23.15 -3.98
CA THR A 96 24.24 -23.53 -2.83
C THR A 96 24.14 -25.04 -2.58
N ALA A 97 24.83 -25.55 -1.57
CA ALA A 97 24.67 -26.94 -1.14
C ALA A 97 23.26 -27.24 -0.59
N GLU A 98 22.51 -26.20 -0.22
CA GLU A 98 21.22 -26.30 0.47
C GLU A 98 20.04 -25.89 -0.41
N ALA A 99 20.29 -25.21 -1.54
CA ALA A 99 19.23 -24.77 -2.45
C ALA A 99 19.70 -24.72 -3.91
N THR A 100 18.80 -25.09 -4.82
CA THR A 100 18.95 -24.89 -6.26
C THR A 100 18.29 -23.58 -6.65
N ALA A 101 19.03 -22.68 -7.30
CA ALA A 101 18.51 -21.45 -7.85
C ALA A 101 18.09 -21.64 -9.31
N PHE A 102 17.04 -20.92 -9.72
CA PHE A 102 16.52 -20.94 -11.08
C PHE A 102 15.87 -19.61 -11.46
N ASP A 103 15.62 -19.43 -12.75
CA ASP A 103 14.81 -18.37 -13.30
C ASP A 103 13.59 -19.00 -13.98
N LEU A 104 12.43 -18.38 -13.82
CA LEU A 104 11.26 -18.68 -14.63
C LEU A 104 11.03 -17.51 -15.59
N VAL A 105 11.23 -17.75 -16.88
CA VAL A 105 11.15 -16.71 -17.91
C VAL A 105 9.80 -16.78 -18.60
N PHE A 106 9.00 -15.74 -18.41
CA PHE A 106 7.71 -15.57 -19.05
C PHE A 106 7.89 -14.80 -20.35
N THR A 107 7.28 -15.27 -21.43
CA THR A 107 7.32 -14.64 -22.76
C THR A 107 5.89 -14.33 -23.22
N ASN A 108 5.61 -13.08 -23.53
CA ASN A 108 4.34 -12.63 -24.10
C ASN A 108 4.22 -13.06 -25.57
N VAL A 109 3.43 -14.10 -25.82
CA VAL A 109 3.09 -14.58 -27.17
C VAL A 109 1.88 -13.86 -27.76
N GLY A 110 1.23 -13.01 -26.96
CA GLY A 110 0.12 -12.17 -27.36
C GLY A 110 0.52 -11.05 -28.33
N SER A 111 -0.46 -10.60 -29.11
CA SER A 111 -0.28 -9.50 -30.09
C SER A 111 -0.39 -8.11 -29.47
N ARG A 112 -0.66 -8.01 -28.16
CA ARG A 112 -0.77 -6.76 -27.40
C ARG A 112 0.22 -6.76 -26.24
N PRO A 113 0.75 -5.58 -25.85
CA PRO A 113 1.49 -5.49 -24.60
C PRO A 113 0.55 -5.84 -23.44
N CYS A 114 1.12 -6.40 -22.38
CA CYS A 114 0.42 -6.61 -21.13
C CYS A 114 1.31 -6.21 -19.95
N SER A 115 0.73 -6.04 -18.77
CA SER A 115 1.49 -5.73 -17.57
C SER A 115 1.13 -6.63 -16.39
N PHE A 116 2.08 -6.83 -15.48
CA PHE A 116 1.87 -7.58 -14.24
C PHE A 116 2.65 -6.92 -13.12
N ASP A 117 2.02 -6.76 -11.95
CA ASP A 117 2.66 -6.29 -10.73
C ASP A 117 2.43 -7.32 -9.62
N GLY A 118 3.52 -7.83 -9.04
CA GLY A 118 3.49 -8.79 -7.95
C GLY A 118 4.40 -10.00 -8.13
N TRP A 119 4.00 -11.09 -7.48
CA TRP A 119 4.66 -12.40 -7.51
C TRP A 119 3.81 -13.39 -8.29
N PRO A 120 4.37 -14.08 -9.29
CA PRO A 120 3.67 -15.19 -9.92
C PRO A 120 3.39 -16.27 -8.87
N GLY A 121 2.20 -16.85 -8.91
CA GLY A 121 1.97 -18.13 -8.24
C GLY A 121 2.79 -19.21 -8.93
N LEU A 122 3.34 -20.18 -8.19
CA LEU A 122 4.05 -21.32 -8.75
C LEU A 122 3.73 -22.58 -7.98
N VAL A 123 3.43 -23.65 -8.70
CA VAL A 123 3.07 -24.96 -8.17
C VAL A 123 3.95 -26.01 -8.81
N ALA A 124 4.51 -26.90 -8.00
CA ALA A 124 5.17 -28.11 -8.46
C ALA A 124 4.15 -29.25 -8.49
N GLU A 125 3.98 -29.92 -9.63
CA GLU A 125 3.03 -31.03 -9.80
C GLU A 125 3.76 -32.33 -10.18
N ASP A 126 3.12 -33.45 -9.88
CA ASP A 126 3.53 -34.77 -10.39
C ASP A 126 3.00 -35.04 -11.81
N ALA A 127 3.32 -36.22 -12.34
CA ALA A 127 2.88 -36.68 -13.65
C ALA A 127 1.35 -36.71 -13.83
N ASP A 128 0.59 -36.92 -12.75
CA ASP A 128 -0.88 -36.94 -12.77
C ASP A 128 -1.49 -35.53 -12.64
N GLY A 129 -0.67 -34.53 -12.30
CA GLY A 129 -1.07 -33.14 -12.08
C GLY A 129 -1.50 -32.86 -10.65
N ALA A 130 -1.21 -33.76 -9.71
CA ALA A 130 -1.43 -33.48 -8.31
C ALA A 130 -0.35 -32.51 -7.80
N THR A 131 -0.77 -31.54 -7.00
CA THR A 131 0.13 -30.59 -6.34
C THR A 131 1.02 -31.30 -5.33
N LEU A 132 2.34 -31.19 -5.53
CA LEU A 132 3.35 -31.62 -4.56
C LEU A 132 3.63 -30.51 -3.54
N THR A 133 3.83 -29.28 -4.01
CA THR A 133 4.03 -28.08 -3.18
C THR A 133 3.72 -26.79 -3.96
N TRP A 134 3.62 -25.66 -3.26
CA TRP A 134 3.52 -24.32 -3.85
C TRP A 134 4.72 -23.44 -3.45
N ALA A 135 4.98 -22.40 -4.24
CA ALA A 135 6.08 -21.48 -3.97
C ALA A 135 5.64 -20.34 -3.05
N LEU A 136 6.43 -20.07 -2.00
CA LEU A 136 6.28 -18.84 -1.24
C LEU A 136 6.82 -17.65 -2.03
N ALA A 137 6.14 -16.50 -1.93
CA ALA A 137 6.70 -15.23 -2.41
C ALA A 137 8.01 -14.91 -1.67
N SER A 138 9.02 -14.43 -2.39
CA SER A 138 10.29 -13.98 -1.85
C SER A 138 10.66 -12.56 -2.30
N GLY A 139 11.43 -11.84 -1.47
CA GLY A 139 11.79 -10.44 -1.74
C GLY A 139 10.78 -9.42 -1.19
N PRO A 140 11.19 -8.15 -1.03
CA PRO A 140 10.42 -7.17 -0.26
C PRO A 140 9.35 -6.41 -1.05
N THR A 141 9.51 -6.23 -2.37
CA THR A 141 8.62 -5.38 -3.20
C THR A 141 8.58 -5.87 -4.65
N SER A 142 7.46 -5.67 -5.34
CA SER A 142 7.34 -5.81 -6.80
C SER A 142 7.26 -4.44 -7.48
N THR A 143 7.49 -4.42 -8.79
CA THR A 143 7.29 -3.27 -9.66
C THR A 143 6.52 -3.72 -10.88
N LEU A 144 5.71 -2.85 -11.48
CA LEU A 144 4.97 -3.14 -12.71
C LEU A 144 5.90 -3.59 -13.84
N ALA A 145 5.83 -4.87 -14.22
CA ALA A 145 6.50 -5.42 -15.38
C ALA A 145 5.60 -5.27 -16.61
N VAL A 146 6.03 -4.49 -17.60
CA VAL A 146 5.36 -4.38 -18.90
C VAL A 146 6.05 -5.28 -19.90
N LEU A 147 5.31 -6.24 -20.47
CA LEU A 147 5.82 -7.17 -21.48
C LEU A 147 5.35 -6.71 -22.87
N PRO A 148 6.26 -6.30 -23.76
CA PRO A 148 5.93 -6.01 -25.16
C PRO A 148 5.21 -7.17 -25.84
N PRO A 149 4.38 -6.90 -26.87
CA PRO A 149 3.76 -7.97 -27.65
C PRO A 149 4.80 -8.80 -28.40
N ASN A 150 4.43 -10.01 -28.78
CA ASN A 150 5.19 -10.87 -29.70
C ASN A 150 6.65 -11.15 -29.26
N GLY A 151 6.85 -11.48 -27.99
CA GLY A 151 8.14 -11.95 -27.47
C GLY A 151 8.71 -11.12 -26.34
N GLY A 152 7.98 -10.13 -25.80
CA GLY A 152 8.39 -9.43 -24.59
C GLY A 152 8.57 -10.40 -23.43
N GLN A 153 9.69 -10.30 -22.71
CA GLN A 153 10.02 -11.24 -21.65
C GLN A 153 10.08 -10.60 -20.29
N ALA A 154 9.78 -11.39 -19.27
CA ALA A 154 10.03 -11.06 -17.88
C ALA A 154 10.52 -12.30 -17.13
N VAL A 155 11.25 -12.08 -16.05
CA VAL A 155 11.87 -13.15 -15.25
C VAL A 155 11.39 -13.07 -13.81
N ALA A 156 11.06 -14.21 -13.23
CA ALA A 156 10.92 -14.37 -11.79
C ALA A 156 12.04 -15.28 -11.30
N GLU A 157 12.85 -14.79 -10.38
CA GLU A 157 13.95 -15.57 -9.82
C GLU A 157 13.41 -16.49 -8.71
N GLY A 158 13.77 -17.77 -8.74
CA GLY A 158 13.30 -18.76 -7.78
C GLY A 158 14.42 -19.53 -7.12
N SER A 159 14.07 -20.18 -6.01
CA SER A 159 14.95 -21.12 -5.32
C SER A 159 14.16 -22.30 -4.78
N ALA A 160 14.73 -23.49 -4.87
CA ALA A 160 14.19 -24.71 -4.28
C ALA A 160 15.18 -25.27 -3.25
N ALA A 161 14.77 -25.38 -1.98
CA ALA A 161 15.59 -25.99 -0.94
C ALA A 161 15.72 -27.49 -1.21
N VAL A 162 16.95 -28.01 -1.10
CA VAL A 162 17.24 -29.42 -1.33
C VAL A 162 16.59 -30.25 -0.22
N PRO A 163 15.70 -31.22 -0.54
CA PRO A 163 14.97 -31.97 0.48
C PRO A 163 15.85 -32.66 1.54
N SER A 164 17.03 -33.14 1.15
CA SER A 164 17.98 -33.76 2.09
C SER A 164 18.62 -32.76 3.06
N ALA A 165 18.79 -31.50 2.66
CA ALA A 165 19.29 -30.43 3.52
C ALA A 165 18.21 -29.98 4.53
N VAL A 166 16.94 -29.98 4.10
CA VAL A 166 15.78 -29.66 4.94
C VAL A 166 15.38 -30.84 5.85
N GLY A 167 15.69 -32.07 5.45
CA GLY A 167 15.34 -33.29 6.18
C GLY A 167 13.89 -33.74 5.98
N CYS A 168 13.29 -33.44 4.82
CA CYS A 168 11.90 -33.74 4.50
C CYS A 168 11.76 -34.95 3.55
N ALA A 169 10.53 -35.48 3.44
CA ALA A 169 10.21 -36.46 2.40
C ALA A 169 10.28 -35.81 1.01
N ALA A 170 11.10 -36.39 0.13
CA ALA A 170 11.39 -35.82 -1.18
C ALA A 170 10.56 -36.45 -2.30
N ALA A 171 10.10 -35.62 -3.24
CA ALA A 171 9.71 -36.03 -4.58
C ALA A 171 10.35 -35.11 -5.62
N THR A 172 10.27 -35.50 -6.88
CA THR A 172 10.67 -34.66 -8.01
C THR A 172 9.42 -34.32 -8.79
N SER A 173 9.21 -33.03 -9.06
CA SER A 173 8.12 -32.61 -9.93
C SER A 173 8.31 -33.18 -11.34
N ASP A 174 7.22 -33.40 -12.03
CA ASP A 174 7.23 -33.66 -13.47
C ASP A 174 6.84 -32.41 -14.26
N ARG A 175 6.26 -31.40 -13.60
CA ARG A 175 5.96 -30.10 -14.18
C ARG A 175 5.88 -28.99 -13.14
N LEU A 176 6.12 -27.78 -13.60
CA LEU A 176 5.86 -26.53 -12.90
C LEU A 176 4.68 -25.82 -13.57
N ARG A 177 3.75 -25.31 -12.77
CA ARG A 177 2.63 -24.49 -13.22
C ARG A 177 2.68 -23.14 -12.55
N ALA A 178 2.83 -22.10 -13.35
CA ALA A 178 2.80 -20.73 -12.89
C ALA A 178 1.44 -20.06 -13.13
N TYR A 179 1.12 -19.07 -12.31
CA TYR A 179 -0.13 -18.31 -12.37
C TYR A 179 0.18 -16.81 -12.31
N ILE A 180 -0.27 -16.08 -13.32
CA ILE A 180 -0.09 -14.63 -13.46
C ILE A 180 -1.42 -13.91 -13.25
N SER A 181 -2.57 -14.54 -13.51
CA SER A 181 -3.85 -14.02 -13.03
C SER A 181 -4.02 -14.32 -11.54
N SER A 182 -4.23 -13.29 -10.72
CA SER A 182 -4.39 -13.41 -9.26
C SER A 182 -5.63 -14.20 -8.84
N ASP A 183 -6.55 -14.51 -9.75
CA ASP A 183 -7.78 -15.24 -9.44
C ASP A 183 -7.61 -16.77 -9.48
N GLY A 184 -6.46 -17.28 -9.96
CA GLY A 184 -6.18 -18.72 -10.08
C GLY A 184 -7.20 -19.48 -10.94
N ALA A 185 -8.03 -18.76 -11.71
CA ALA A 185 -9.13 -19.34 -12.47
C ALA A 185 -8.68 -19.79 -13.88
N ALA A 186 -7.53 -19.31 -14.33
CA ALA A 186 -6.92 -19.71 -15.58
C ALA A 186 -6.20 -21.06 -15.45
N GLY A 187 -5.94 -21.69 -16.60
CA GLY A 187 -5.28 -22.99 -16.66
C GLY A 187 -3.83 -23.02 -16.16
N GLY A 188 -3.22 -21.87 -15.85
CA GLY A 188 -1.81 -21.75 -15.52
C GLY A 188 -0.89 -21.94 -16.74
N ILE A 189 0.35 -21.48 -16.60
CA ILE A 189 1.41 -21.55 -17.60
C ILE A 189 2.32 -22.71 -17.21
N VAL A 190 2.43 -23.73 -18.06
CA VAL A 190 3.11 -24.99 -17.74
C VAL A 190 4.50 -25.04 -18.35
N ASP A 191 5.46 -25.52 -17.57
CA ASP A 191 6.80 -25.93 -18.00
C ASP A 191 7.08 -27.35 -17.45
N ASP A 192 7.71 -28.23 -18.23
CA ASP A 192 7.97 -29.63 -17.84
C ASP A 192 9.24 -29.78 -16.95
N ALA A 193 9.67 -28.70 -16.32
CA ALA A 193 10.82 -28.70 -15.41
C ALA A 193 10.62 -29.61 -14.20
N ARG A 194 11.72 -30.26 -13.85
CA ARG A 194 11.81 -31.23 -12.76
C ARG A 194 12.63 -30.64 -11.62
N VAL A 195 11.96 -30.37 -10.50
CA VAL A 195 12.57 -29.78 -9.30
C VAL A 195 12.32 -30.72 -8.13
N ALA A 196 13.36 -30.97 -7.34
CA ALA A 196 13.21 -31.73 -6.10
C ALA A 196 12.55 -30.86 -5.03
N VAL A 197 11.45 -31.35 -4.45
CA VAL A 197 10.64 -30.62 -3.47
C VAL A 197 10.25 -31.52 -2.30
N CYS A 198 9.89 -30.90 -1.17
CA CYS A 198 9.28 -31.60 -0.04
C CYS A 198 7.80 -31.89 -0.32
N THR A 199 7.33 -33.10 0.04
CA THR A 199 5.92 -33.51 -0.12
C THR A 199 5.16 -33.66 1.19
N ASP A 200 5.80 -33.36 2.32
CA ASP A 200 5.21 -33.44 3.67
C ASP A 200 4.60 -32.11 4.14
N GLY A 201 4.47 -31.14 3.22
CA GLY A 201 3.99 -29.79 3.51
C GLY A 201 5.07 -28.82 3.98
N THR A 202 6.33 -29.25 4.09
CA THR A 202 7.46 -28.34 4.37
C THR A 202 7.71 -27.43 3.17
N TRP A 203 7.77 -26.11 3.40
CA TRP A 203 8.11 -25.13 2.37
C TRP A 203 9.53 -25.36 1.86
N SER A 204 9.63 -25.61 0.55
CA SER A 204 10.90 -25.86 -0.12
C SER A 204 11.00 -25.14 -1.45
N LEU A 205 10.05 -24.28 -1.80
CA LEU A 205 10.02 -23.55 -3.06
C LEU A 205 9.71 -22.08 -2.80
N TRP A 206 10.47 -21.19 -3.42
CA TRP A 206 10.30 -19.75 -3.36
C TRP A 206 10.40 -19.14 -4.74
N LEU A 207 9.63 -18.08 -4.99
CA LEU A 207 9.67 -17.32 -6.23
C LEU A 207 9.59 -15.83 -5.94
N GLY A 208 10.47 -15.06 -6.58
CA GLY A 208 10.54 -13.61 -6.49
C GLY A 208 9.52 -12.90 -7.38
N PRO A 209 9.50 -11.55 -7.33
CA PRO A 209 8.60 -10.77 -8.18
C PRO A 209 9.00 -10.90 -9.65
N LEU A 210 8.06 -10.60 -10.54
CA LEU A 210 8.31 -10.59 -11.97
C LEU A 210 9.06 -9.30 -12.39
N VAL A 211 10.17 -9.44 -13.11
CA VAL A 211 11.00 -8.32 -13.59
C VAL A 211 11.12 -8.36 -15.10
N ALA A 212 10.76 -7.29 -15.80
CA ALA A 212 10.84 -7.23 -17.26
C ALA A 212 12.29 -7.33 -17.77
N LEU A 213 12.56 -8.27 -18.67
CA LEU A 213 13.85 -8.43 -19.33
C LEU A 213 13.96 -7.43 -20.47
N HIS A 214 14.84 -6.44 -20.32
CA HIS A 214 15.08 -5.44 -21.34
C HIS A 214 16.02 -6.02 -22.42
N GLY A 215 15.47 -6.51 -23.56
CA GLY A 215 16.29 -6.97 -24.68
C GLY A 215 15.59 -7.56 -25.92
N ALA A 216 15.64 -6.79 -27.03
CA ALA A 216 15.52 -7.15 -28.48
C ALA A 216 14.14 -7.04 -29.19
N PRO A 217 14.10 -6.74 -30.51
CA PRO A 217 14.09 -5.40 -31.10
C PRO A 217 12.74 -5.05 -31.76
N GLY A 218 12.21 -3.91 -31.35
CA GLY A 218 11.00 -3.30 -31.85
C GLY A 218 10.73 -2.16 -30.90
N GLU A 219 11.43 -1.05 -31.13
CA GLU A 219 11.43 0.15 -30.30
C GLU A 219 10.01 0.70 -30.19
N VAL A 220 9.24 0.13 -29.27
CA VAL A 220 8.32 0.93 -28.48
C VAL A 220 9.28 1.71 -27.60
N THR A 221 9.38 3.01 -27.84
CA THR A 221 9.98 3.92 -26.87
C THR A 221 9.33 3.54 -25.55
N ALA A 222 10.10 2.91 -24.65
CA ALA A 222 9.63 2.72 -23.29
C ALA A 222 9.12 4.11 -22.86
N PRO A 223 7.96 4.22 -22.20
CA PRO A 223 7.67 5.47 -21.50
C PRO A 223 8.96 5.80 -20.75
N GLU A 224 9.52 6.96 -21.07
CA GLU A 224 10.87 7.39 -20.69
C GLU A 224 11.13 6.86 -19.29
N GLU A 225 12.07 5.90 -19.16
CA GLU A 225 12.37 5.30 -17.85
C GLU A 225 12.58 6.49 -16.91
N PRO A 226 11.72 6.66 -15.88
CA PRO A 226 11.77 7.87 -15.08
C PRO A 226 13.20 7.97 -14.60
N ALA A 227 13.84 9.10 -14.91
CA ALA A 227 15.24 9.30 -14.62
C ALA A 227 15.51 8.82 -13.19
N PRO A 228 16.58 8.02 -12.96
CA PRO A 228 16.81 7.42 -11.66
C PRO A 228 16.69 8.50 -10.60
N LEU A 229 15.82 8.26 -9.61
CA LEU A 229 15.55 9.25 -8.60
C LEU A 229 16.88 9.70 -7.98
N PRO A 230 17.03 11.00 -7.68
CA PRO A 230 18.18 11.48 -6.92
C PRO A 230 18.37 10.67 -5.63
N ALA A 231 19.56 10.70 -5.05
CA ALA A 231 19.81 10.04 -3.77
C ALA A 231 18.81 10.49 -2.69
N LYS A 232 18.56 9.63 -1.69
CA LYS A 232 17.68 9.97 -0.56
C LYS A 232 18.17 11.23 0.12
N CYS A 233 17.26 12.14 0.46
CA CYS A 233 17.57 13.33 1.25
C CYS A 233 18.30 12.93 2.54
N GLN A 234 19.43 13.59 2.78
CA GLN A 234 20.16 13.50 4.04
C GLN A 234 19.63 14.54 5.03
N ASP A 235 19.79 14.27 6.32
CA ASP A 235 19.28 15.15 7.38
C ASP A 235 19.81 16.59 7.22
N GLU A 236 21.08 16.77 6.86
CA GLU A 236 21.72 18.09 6.69
C GLU A 236 21.21 18.87 5.48
N GLN A 237 20.47 18.22 4.58
CA GLN A 237 19.88 18.88 3.42
C GLN A 237 18.54 19.55 3.73
N LEU A 238 17.93 19.21 4.86
CA LEU A 238 16.56 19.58 5.18
C LEU A 238 16.51 20.61 6.31
N THR A 239 15.49 21.45 6.28
CA THR A 239 15.05 22.24 7.43
C THR A 239 13.67 21.76 7.87
N LEU A 240 13.42 21.75 9.18
CA LEU A 240 12.16 21.31 9.77
C LEU A 240 11.41 22.47 10.40
N GLU A 241 10.16 22.67 9.97
CA GLU A 241 9.22 23.58 10.59
C GLU A 241 8.05 22.79 11.21
N PHE A 242 7.66 23.16 12.42
CA PHE A 242 6.47 22.65 13.09
C PHE A 242 5.31 23.61 12.90
N VAL A 243 4.19 23.10 12.39
CA VAL A 243 2.95 23.85 12.20
C VAL A 243 1.85 23.20 13.03
N SER A 244 1.27 23.97 13.96
CA SER A 244 0.09 23.49 14.69
C SER A 244 -1.11 23.41 13.74
N ARG A 245 -1.82 22.27 13.75
CA ARG A 245 -3.01 22.03 12.93
C ARG A 245 -4.22 21.72 13.83
N PRO A 246 -4.83 22.75 14.47
CA PRO A 246 -5.99 22.56 15.34
C PRO A 246 -7.16 21.89 14.61
N ASP A 247 -7.27 22.10 13.30
CA ASP A 247 -8.28 21.49 12.42
C ASP A 247 -8.13 19.97 12.26
N LEU A 248 -6.95 19.42 12.53
CA LEU A 248 -6.67 17.98 12.52
C LEU A 248 -6.73 17.35 13.93
N SER A 249 -7.01 18.15 14.97
CA SER A 249 -7.08 17.66 16.35
C SER A 249 -8.30 16.77 16.57
N VAL A 250 -8.13 15.75 17.40
CA VAL A 250 -9.20 14.85 17.83
C VAL A 250 -9.33 14.87 19.36
N VAL A 251 -10.37 14.24 19.90
CA VAL A 251 -10.55 14.17 21.35
C VAL A 251 -9.35 13.47 21.99
N GLY A 252 -8.59 14.21 22.82
CA GLY A 252 -7.43 13.69 23.53
C GLY A 252 -6.12 13.72 22.74
N ALA A 253 -6.07 14.33 21.56
CA ALA A 253 -4.82 14.54 20.82
C ALA A 253 -4.82 15.83 19.97
N SER A 254 -3.70 16.53 19.95
CA SER A 254 -3.51 17.74 19.13
C SER A 254 -2.92 17.37 17.77
N GLY A 255 -3.53 17.85 16.69
CA GLY A 255 -3.02 17.69 15.34
C GLY A 255 -1.88 18.66 15.03
N PHE A 256 -0.90 18.19 14.25
CA PHE A 256 0.19 19.01 13.75
C PHE A 256 0.65 18.56 12.36
N GLU A 257 1.44 19.43 11.75
CA GLU A 257 2.14 19.18 10.50
C GLU A 257 3.62 19.52 10.68
N LEU A 258 4.47 18.71 10.08
CA LEU A 258 5.90 18.92 9.99
C LEU A 258 6.25 19.20 8.53
N VAL A 259 6.91 20.32 8.28
CA VAL A 259 7.31 20.74 6.94
C VAL A 259 8.82 20.59 6.80
N PHE A 260 9.24 19.70 5.92
CA PHE A 260 10.63 19.40 5.60
C PHE A 260 10.99 20.07 4.28
N THR A 261 11.79 21.13 4.32
CA THR A 261 12.19 21.88 3.12
C THR A 261 13.62 21.54 2.71
N ASN A 262 13.88 21.25 1.43
CA ASN A 262 15.24 21.07 0.94
C ASN A 262 15.95 22.44 0.86
N ALA A 263 16.90 22.65 1.77
CA ALA A 263 17.67 23.89 1.86
C ALA A 263 18.93 23.90 0.99
N THR A 264 19.19 22.82 0.25
CA THR A 264 20.39 22.68 -0.61
C THR A 264 20.04 22.83 -2.07
N ASP A 265 21.03 23.22 -2.90
CA ASP A 265 20.85 23.34 -4.35
C ASP A 265 20.77 21.98 -5.06
N THR A 266 20.97 20.88 -4.33
CA THR A 266 20.98 19.52 -4.88
C THR A 266 19.62 18.87 -4.66
N PRO A 267 18.90 18.47 -5.73
CA PRO A 267 17.65 17.74 -5.57
C PRO A 267 17.91 16.38 -4.90
N CYS A 268 16.98 15.96 -4.06
CA CYS A 268 17.04 14.67 -3.37
C CYS A 268 15.65 14.01 -3.40
N SER A 269 15.60 12.70 -3.21
CA SER A 269 14.33 11.97 -3.12
C SER A 269 13.95 11.70 -1.65
N ILE A 270 12.66 11.72 -1.34
CA ILE A 270 12.14 11.51 0.01
C ILE A 270 10.95 10.56 -0.02
N TRP A 271 10.86 9.66 0.98
CA TRP A 271 9.80 8.66 1.15
C TRP A 271 9.86 8.04 2.56
N GLY A 272 8.80 7.33 2.94
CA GLY A 272 8.66 6.63 4.21
C GLY A 272 8.18 7.54 5.34
N TRP A 273 8.53 7.17 6.57
CA TRP A 273 8.27 7.96 7.76
C TRP A 273 9.58 8.50 8.34
N PRO A 274 9.63 9.76 8.81
CA PRO A 274 10.73 10.20 9.64
C PRO A 274 10.68 9.51 11.01
N GLY A 275 11.83 9.14 11.58
CA GLY A 275 11.90 8.85 13.01
C GLY A 275 11.87 10.16 13.79
N LEU A 276 10.98 10.37 14.76
CA LEU A 276 10.99 11.57 15.59
C LEU A 276 11.38 11.27 17.02
N VAL A 277 12.18 12.18 17.56
CA VAL A 277 12.47 12.29 18.99
C VAL A 277 11.99 13.65 19.47
N VAL A 278 11.35 13.65 20.63
CA VAL A 278 10.92 14.88 21.30
C VAL A 278 11.95 15.22 22.36
N GLU A 279 12.50 16.43 22.32
CA GLU A 279 13.62 16.84 23.15
C GLU A 279 13.26 18.07 24.01
N ALA A 280 13.76 18.06 25.25
CA ALA A 280 13.75 19.22 26.14
C ALA A 280 14.89 20.18 25.76
N ALA A 281 14.94 21.35 26.40
CA ALA A 281 15.95 22.38 26.12
C ALA A 281 17.40 21.96 26.47
N ASP A 282 17.59 20.87 27.21
CA ASP A 282 18.88 20.27 27.54
C ASP A 282 19.19 19.02 26.69
N ASP A 283 18.50 18.86 25.56
CA ASP A 283 18.56 17.72 24.65
C ASP A 283 18.12 16.37 25.27
N THR A 284 17.48 16.40 26.46
CA THR A 284 16.91 15.19 27.05
C THR A 284 15.72 14.73 26.23
N ARG A 285 15.75 13.45 25.81
CA ARG A 285 14.61 12.79 25.17
C ARG A 285 13.43 12.65 26.15
N ILE A 286 12.30 13.25 25.78
CA ILE A 286 11.03 13.27 26.54
C ILE A 286 9.85 12.76 25.71
N GLY A 287 10.12 12.10 24.58
CA GLY A 287 9.10 11.46 23.75
C GLY A 287 9.71 10.87 22.48
N TRP A 288 8.88 10.19 21.70
CA TRP A 288 9.27 9.61 20.41
C TRP A 288 8.05 9.44 19.50
N SER A 289 8.23 9.06 18.24
CA SER A 289 7.12 8.77 17.34
C SER A 289 6.98 7.30 16.95
N TRP A 290 5.76 6.93 16.61
CA TRP A 290 5.44 5.69 15.90
C TRP A 290 4.75 6.02 14.57
N ALA A 291 5.08 5.25 13.54
CA ALA A 291 4.52 5.40 12.20
C ALA A 291 3.08 4.86 12.13
N VAL A 292 2.17 5.65 11.56
CA VAL A 292 0.80 5.20 11.27
C VAL A 292 0.59 5.03 9.77
N GLY A 293 -0.17 3.99 9.41
CA GLY A 293 -0.40 3.56 8.04
C GLY A 293 0.53 2.40 7.61
N ASP A 294 0.07 1.65 6.61
CA ASP A 294 0.81 0.51 6.04
C ASP A 294 1.57 0.90 4.76
N ASP A 295 1.34 2.12 4.26
CA ASP A 295 1.91 2.65 3.02
C ASP A 295 3.04 3.64 3.32
N MET A 296 4.24 3.34 2.84
CA MET A 296 5.43 4.19 2.99
C MET A 296 5.37 5.47 2.14
N GLY A 297 4.39 5.56 1.23
CA GLY A 297 4.33 6.60 0.20
C GLY A 297 5.35 6.35 -0.91
N GLU A 298 4.96 6.68 -2.13
CA GLU A 298 5.87 6.63 -3.28
C GLU A 298 6.97 7.70 -3.15
N PRO A 299 8.22 7.38 -3.54
CA PRO A 299 9.29 8.38 -3.54
C PRO A 299 9.01 9.55 -4.48
N PHE A 300 9.27 10.76 -3.99
CA PHE A 300 9.19 11.98 -4.79
C PHE A 300 10.42 12.86 -4.59
N VAL A 301 10.67 13.74 -5.56
CA VAL A 301 11.86 14.61 -5.59
C VAL A 301 11.55 15.95 -4.94
N LEU A 302 12.44 16.39 -4.04
CA LEU A 302 12.48 17.74 -3.50
C LEU A 302 13.58 18.54 -4.18
N ALA A 303 13.24 19.52 -5.02
CA ALA A 303 14.19 20.52 -5.49
C ALA A 303 14.49 21.55 -4.39
N HIS A 304 15.44 22.45 -4.64
CA HIS A 304 15.76 23.53 -3.69
C HIS A 304 14.52 24.37 -3.37
N GLY A 305 14.19 24.47 -2.08
CA GLY A 305 13.03 25.20 -1.59
C GLY A 305 11.71 24.42 -1.66
N ASP A 306 11.67 23.23 -2.26
CA ASP A 306 10.50 22.36 -2.21
C ASP A 306 10.35 21.75 -0.83
N ALA A 307 9.11 21.45 -0.45
CA ALA A 307 8.77 20.90 0.85
C ALA A 307 8.03 19.57 0.77
N ALA A 308 8.33 18.69 1.73
CA ALA A 308 7.54 17.53 2.08
C ALA A 308 6.83 17.77 3.41
N VAL A 309 5.60 17.30 3.52
CA VAL A 309 4.79 17.39 4.74
C VAL A 309 4.62 16.04 5.39
N VAL A 310 4.59 16.03 6.72
CA VAL A 310 4.18 14.89 7.54
C VAL A 310 3.10 15.35 8.49
N LEU A 311 1.93 14.74 8.40
CA LEU A 311 0.85 14.96 9.36
C LEU A 311 1.05 14.08 10.57
N GLY A 312 0.75 14.60 11.75
CA GLY A 312 0.85 13.85 12.98
C GLY A 312 -0.12 14.28 14.05
N THR A 313 -0.21 13.47 15.11
CA THR A 313 -0.96 13.80 16.31
C THR A 313 -0.13 13.58 17.56
N ALA A 314 -0.31 14.47 18.53
CA ALA A 314 0.32 14.43 19.84
C ALA A 314 -0.74 14.17 20.90
N PRO A 315 -0.71 13.05 21.63
CA PRO A 315 -1.66 12.80 22.70
C PRO A 315 -1.58 13.87 23.78
N ASP A 316 -2.75 14.32 24.27
CA ASP A 316 -2.84 15.30 25.34
C ASP A 316 -2.38 14.68 26.67
N PRO A 317 -1.34 15.23 27.33
CA PRO A 317 -0.90 14.77 28.65
C PRO A 317 -2.02 14.67 29.69
N ALA A 318 -2.98 15.60 29.65
CA ALA A 318 -4.11 15.60 30.57
C ALA A 318 -5.05 14.40 30.35
N ALA A 319 -5.24 14.00 29.09
CA ALA A 319 -6.04 12.81 28.75
C ALA A 319 -5.35 11.50 29.19
N TRP A 320 -4.02 11.52 29.29
CA TRP A 320 -3.21 10.37 29.72
C TRP A 320 -2.93 10.37 31.24
N GLY A 321 -3.27 11.45 31.94
CA GLY A 321 -3.09 11.58 33.38
C GLY A 321 -1.63 11.72 33.81
N CYS A 322 -0.77 12.25 32.93
CA CYS A 322 0.64 12.51 33.21
C CYS A 322 0.90 14.01 33.45
N GLU A 323 2.02 14.33 34.10
CA GLU A 323 2.47 15.73 34.21
C GLU A 323 2.90 16.25 32.84
N ALA A 324 2.37 17.40 32.43
CA ALA A 324 2.68 18.02 31.15
C ALA A 324 3.96 18.87 31.22
N VAL A 325 4.88 18.64 30.29
CA VAL A 325 6.02 19.52 30.00
C VAL A 325 5.93 19.97 28.54
N LYS A 326 6.50 21.14 28.21
CA LYS A 326 6.63 21.56 26.82
C LYS A 326 7.94 21.04 26.24
N ALA A 327 7.84 20.42 25.07
CA ALA A 327 9.00 20.18 24.23
C ALA A 327 9.63 21.52 23.80
N ASP A 328 10.96 21.52 23.68
CA ASP A 328 11.70 22.64 23.13
C ASP A 328 11.81 22.50 21.61
N HIS A 329 12.23 21.32 21.16
CA HIS A 329 12.37 20.99 19.75
C HIS A 329 12.05 19.52 19.46
N LEU A 330 11.80 19.25 18.19
CA LEU A 330 11.76 17.92 17.61
C LEU A 330 13.05 17.67 16.84
N ARG A 331 13.54 16.44 16.88
CA ARG A 331 14.60 15.93 16.02
C ARG A 331 14.04 14.83 15.14
N ALA A 332 14.12 15.03 13.83
CA ALA A 332 13.64 14.10 12.82
C ALA A 332 14.81 13.41 12.12
N TYR A 333 14.79 12.08 12.05
CA TYR A 333 15.77 11.27 11.34
C TYR A 333 15.14 10.81 10.03
N VAL A 334 15.66 11.29 8.90
CA VAL A 334 15.09 11.03 7.56
C VAL A 334 15.83 9.89 6.87
N THR A 335 17.12 9.70 7.18
CA THR A 335 17.87 8.52 6.74
C THR A 335 17.45 7.28 7.55
N SER A 336 17.18 6.17 6.86
CA SER A 336 16.66 4.94 7.49
C SER A 336 17.67 4.28 8.44
N ASP A 337 18.94 4.66 8.40
CA ASP A 337 19.98 4.12 9.29
C ASP A 337 20.03 4.83 10.66
N GLY A 338 19.29 5.93 10.84
CA GLY A 338 19.27 6.71 12.08
C GLY A 338 20.66 7.21 12.51
N ALA A 339 21.62 7.25 11.59
CA ALA A 339 23.03 7.53 11.87
C ALA A 339 23.40 9.02 11.66
N GLY A 340 22.47 9.83 11.17
CA GLY A 340 22.64 11.26 10.97
C GLY A 340 22.39 12.10 12.25
N PRO A 341 22.74 13.41 12.21
CA PRO A 341 22.48 14.33 13.31
C PRO A 341 20.98 14.62 13.53
N GLY A 342 20.12 14.24 12.60
CA GLY A 342 18.71 14.60 12.59
C GLY A 342 18.45 16.05 12.18
N VAL A 343 17.29 16.29 11.61
CA VAL A 343 16.74 17.62 11.29
C VAL A 343 16.05 18.16 12.52
N VAL A 344 16.50 19.31 13.02
CA VAL A 344 15.97 19.92 14.24
C VAL A 344 15.01 21.06 13.91
N GLY A 345 13.84 21.07 14.55
CA GLY A 345 12.85 22.13 14.42
C GLY A 345 12.22 22.48 15.76
N ALA A 346 12.05 23.77 16.05
CA ALA A 346 11.38 24.22 17.28
C ALA A 346 9.92 23.76 17.27
N ALA A 347 9.46 23.16 18.36
CA ALA A 347 8.15 22.51 18.41
C ALA A 347 7.59 22.52 19.84
N PRO A 348 6.81 23.54 20.21
CA PRO A 348 6.33 23.72 21.58
C PRO A 348 5.11 22.83 21.90
N ILE A 349 5.24 21.52 21.69
CA ILE A 349 4.19 20.52 21.90
C ILE A 349 4.15 20.12 23.38
N PRO A 350 2.97 20.07 24.03
CA PRO A 350 2.85 19.49 25.36
C PRO A 350 3.00 17.97 25.30
N VAL A 351 3.91 17.42 26.10
CA VAL A 351 4.18 15.98 26.24
C VAL A 351 4.27 15.57 27.71
N CYS A 352 4.25 14.28 28.00
CA CYS A 352 4.42 13.75 29.34
C CYS A 352 5.86 13.92 29.81
N ALA A 353 6.04 14.49 31.01
CA ALA A 353 7.36 14.72 31.60
C ALA A 353 8.16 13.43 31.90
N ASP A 354 7.47 12.29 31.99
CA ASP A 354 8.08 10.97 32.21
C ASP A 354 8.60 10.31 30.92
N GLY A 355 8.48 10.99 29.77
CA GLY A 355 8.93 10.49 28.47
C GLY A 355 8.01 9.47 27.82
N SER A 356 6.82 9.21 28.38
CA SER A 356 5.88 8.21 27.88
C SER A 356 5.11 8.62 26.63
N THR A 357 5.20 9.88 26.20
CA THR A 357 4.50 10.35 25.01
C THR A 357 5.03 9.69 23.75
N VAL A 358 4.10 9.12 22.99
CA VAL A 358 4.31 8.60 21.63
C VAL A 358 3.51 9.48 20.68
N LEU A 359 4.20 10.14 19.75
CA LEU A 359 3.57 10.88 18.65
C LEU A 359 3.18 9.90 17.54
N GLU A 360 2.02 10.08 16.94
CA GLU A 360 1.62 9.34 15.75
C GLU A 360 1.93 10.18 14.51
N ILE A 361 2.59 9.60 13.50
CA ILE A 361 2.98 10.32 12.28
C ILE A 361 2.70 9.52 11.02
N GLY A 362 2.22 10.20 9.99
CA GLY A 362 2.03 9.65 8.65
C GLY A 362 3.32 9.66 7.82
N ALA A 363 3.23 9.08 6.62
CA ALA A 363 4.33 9.09 5.65
C ALA A 363 4.55 10.50 5.08
N PHE A 364 5.71 10.71 4.46
CA PHE A 364 5.98 11.93 3.69
C PHE A 364 4.99 12.07 2.53
N ALA A 365 4.44 13.27 2.38
CA ALA A 365 3.66 13.68 1.22
C ALA A 365 4.24 14.98 0.64
N ALA A 366 4.07 15.20 -0.67
CA ALA A 366 4.40 16.49 -1.27
C ALA A 366 3.49 17.60 -0.70
N ALA A 367 4.07 18.76 -0.40
CA ALA A 367 3.38 19.92 0.15
C ALA A 367 2.41 20.59 -0.84
#